data_AF-A0A2H0AUN6-F1
#
_entry.id   AF-A0A2H0AUN6-F1
#
_cell.length_a   1.000
_cell.length_b   1.000
_cell.length_c   1.000
_cell.angle_alpha   90.00
_cell.angle_beta   90.00
_cell.angle_gamma   90.00
#
_symmetry.space_group_name_H-M   'P 1'
#
loop_
_entity.id
_entity.type
_entity.pdbx_description
1 polymer ?
#
loop_
_entity_poly.entity_id
_entity_poly.type
_entity_poly.pdbx_seq_one_letter_code
_entity_poly.pdbx_strand_id
1 'polypeptide(L)'
;MPTPKKLSETVKRLKEDFYLRRRDKLVYERLGEVEKMTIKVTVDSNLFIKDVFEPPVEVNIKDDEDTLRDVLQKLSDRCPYLRFTEGGEMGDDLRHVYINGKSHFQLPEGLKRRLRDGDTVRVEAYMEPLAGG
;
A
#
# COMPACT_ATOMS: atom_id res chain seq x y z
N MET A 1 -47.37 10.71 10.95
CA MET A 1 -47.16 11.36 9.63
C MET A 1 -46.03 12.39 9.78
N PRO A 2 -44.87 12.24 9.13
CA PRO A 2 -43.78 13.21 9.24
C PRO A 2 -44.14 14.55 8.55
N THR A 3 -43.85 15.66 9.22
CA THR A 3 -44.20 17.03 8.80
C THR A 3 -43.39 17.51 7.57
N PRO A 4 -43.98 18.37 6.70
CA PRO A 4 -43.44 18.71 5.38
C PRO A 4 -42.04 19.37 5.40
N LYS A 5 -41.59 19.93 6.53
CA LYS A 5 -40.23 20.47 6.68
C LYS A 5 -39.15 19.37 6.67
N LYS A 6 -39.40 18.20 7.28
CA LYS A 6 -38.43 17.10 7.37
C LYS A 6 -38.15 16.44 6.02
N LEU A 7 -39.14 16.41 5.12
CA LEU A 7 -39.00 15.86 3.77
C LEU A 7 -38.02 16.69 2.91
N SER A 8 -38.02 18.01 3.07
CA SER A 8 -37.13 18.90 2.30
C SER A 8 -35.65 18.73 2.65
N GLU A 9 -35.36 18.40 3.91
CA GLU A 9 -34.00 18.27 4.43
C GLU A 9 -33.39 16.90 4.09
N THR A 10 -34.19 15.84 4.14
CA THR A 10 -33.80 14.51 3.67
C THR A 10 -33.52 14.49 2.17
N VAL A 11 -34.36 15.17 1.36
CA VAL A 11 -34.14 15.27 -0.09
C VAL A 11 -32.90 16.12 -0.41
N LYS A 12 -32.61 17.16 0.39
CA LYS A 12 -31.35 17.91 0.26
C LYS A 12 -30.13 17.03 0.55
N ARG A 13 -30.12 16.31 1.69
CA ARG A 13 -29.01 15.41 2.04
C ARG A 13 -28.79 14.32 0.99
N LEU A 14 -29.86 13.69 0.50
CA LEU A 14 -29.76 12.67 -0.55
C LEU A 14 -29.25 13.26 -1.88
N LYS A 15 -29.65 14.50 -2.23
CA LYS A 15 -29.11 15.20 -3.40
C LYS A 15 -27.65 15.57 -3.22
N GLU A 16 -27.23 15.95 -2.01
CA GLU A 16 -25.84 16.31 -1.66
C GLU A 16 -24.93 15.07 -1.69
N ASP A 17 -25.36 13.96 -1.09
CA ASP A 17 -24.67 12.66 -1.16
C ASP A 17 -24.57 12.15 -2.60
N PHE A 18 -25.63 12.33 -3.40
CA PHE A 18 -25.61 12.01 -4.81
C PHE A 18 -24.70 12.94 -5.61
N TYR A 19 -24.66 14.24 -5.30
CA TYR A 19 -23.76 15.20 -5.93
C TYR A 19 -22.30 14.94 -5.60
N LEU A 20 -22.00 14.54 -4.35
CA LEU A 20 -20.66 14.17 -3.91
C LEU A 20 -20.20 12.89 -4.63
N ARG A 21 -21.02 11.82 -4.63
CA ARG A 21 -20.71 10.58 -5.36
C ARG A 21 -20.58 10.76 -6.87
N ARG A 22 -21.34 11.70 -7.45
CA ARG A 22 -21.29 11.99 -8.90
C ARG A 22 -20.17 12.97 -9.25
N ARG A 23 -19.74 13.85 -8.33
CA ARG A 23 -18.52 14.66 -8.48
C ARG A 23 -17.29 13.77 -8.50
N ASP A 24 -17.23 12.73 -7.67
CA ASP A 24 -16.16 11.75 -7.78
C ASP A 24 -16.14 11.16 -9.20
N LYS A 25 -17.26 10.61 -9.69
CA LYS A 25 -17.27 9.98 -11.02
C LYS A 25 -17.01 10.92 -12.22
N LEU A 26 -17.54 12.14 -12.22
CA LEU A 26 -17.43 13.08 -13.36
C LEU A 26 -16.15 13.93 -13.34
N VAL A 27 -15.52 14.12 -12.17
CA VAL A 27 -14.17 14.70 -12.09
C VAL A 27 -13.15 13.71 -12.67
N TYR A 28 -13.33 12.41 -12.42
CA TYR A 28 -12.48 11.35 -12.98
C TYR A 28 -12.49 11.28 -14.51
N GLU A 29 -13.63 11.51 -15.18
CA GLU A 29 -13.71 11.45 -16.65
C GLU A 29 -13.16 12.71 -17.36
N ARG A 30 -13.04 13.84 -16.65
CA ARG A 30 -12.53 15.11 -17.21
C ARG A 30 -11.05 15.36 -16.93
N LEU A 31 -10.49 14.63 -15.97
CA LEU A 31 -9.05 14.49 -15.76
C LEU A 31 -8.51 13.45 -16.75
N GLY A 32 -8.55 13.73 -18.07
CA GLY A 32 -7.85 12.91 -19.07
C GLY A 32 -6.32 12.88 -18.88
N GLU A 33 -5.83 13.62 -17.89
CA GLU A 33 -4.51 13.59 -17.28
C GLU A 33 -4.69 13.36 -15.76
N VAL A 34 -5.35 12.26 -15.35
CA VAL A 34 -5.38 11.86 -13.94
C VAL A 34 -3.91 11.76 -13.53
N GLU A 35 -3.43 12.71 -12.73
CA GLU A 35 -2.23 12.55 -11.94
C GLU A 35 -2.34 11.16 -11.35
N LYS A 36 -1.51 10.21 -11.83
CA LYS A 36 -1.43 8.88 -11.23
C LYS A 36 -1.19 9.16 -9.76
N MET A 37 -2.22 9.01 -8.92
CA MET A 37 -2.07 9.21 -7.49
C MET A 37 -1.01 8.19 -7.09
N THR A 38 0.19 8.66 -6.84
CA THR A 38 1.27 7.81 -6.37
C THR A 38 1.32 7.99 -4.87
N ILE A 39 1.15 6.91 -4.13
CA ILE A 39 1.40 6.91 -2.71
C ILE A 39 2.90 6.70 -2.49
N LYS A 40 3.46 7.45 -1.56
CA LYS A 40 4.84 7.31 -1.11
C LYS A 40 4.85 6.46 0.15
N VAL A 41 5.61 5.37 0.10
CA VAL A 41 5.80 4.45 1.23
C VAL A 41 7.28 4.43 1.59
N THR A 42 7.58 4.48 2.89
CA THR A 42 8.95 4.32 3.38
C THR A 42 9.22 2.85 3.70
N VAL A 43 10.24 2.26 3.09
CA VAL A 43 10.65 0.88 3.36
C VAL A 43 11.89 0.87 4.23
N ASP A 44 11.80 0.31 5.41
CA ASP A 44 12.90 0.10 6.35
C ASP A 44 13.31 -1.38 6.40
N SER A 45 14.56 -1.68 6.71
CA SER A 45 15.00 -3.07 6.83
C SER A 45 16.20 -3.25 7.75
N ASN A 46 16.28 -4.44 8.37
CA ASN A 46 17.46 -4.89 9.10
C ASN A 46 18.64 -5.26 8.18
N LEU A 47 18.41 -5.34 6.87
CA LEU A 47 19.40 -5.74 5.88
C LEU A 47 19.87 -4.53 5.08
N PHE A 48 21.18 -4.39 4.97
CA PHE A 48 21.83 -3.34 4.18
C PHE A 48 22.74 -4.00 3.14
N ILE A 49 22.48 -3.73 1.86
CA ILE A 49 23.32 -4.17 0.75
C ILE A 49 23.81 -2.91 0.05
N LYS A 50 25.08 -2.58 0.24
CA LYS A 50 25.68 -1.38 -0.36
C LYS A 50 25.44 -1.34 -1.86
N ASP A 51 25.09 -0.16 -2.38
CA ASP A 51 24.84 0.11 -3.81
C ASP A 51 23.60 -0.62 -4.41
N VAL A 52 22.88 -1.44 -3.63
CA VAL A 52 21.70 -2.22 -4.09
C VAL A 52 20.45 -1.92 -3.25
N PHE A 53 20.58 -1.97 -1.93
CA PHE A 53 19.49 -1.77 -0.97
C PHE A 53 20.00 -1.08 0.29
N GLU A 54 19.75 0.23 0.35
CA GLU A 54 20.19 1.09 1.46
C GLU A 54 18.96 1.66 2.19
N PRO A 55 18.31 0.88 3.06
CA PRO A 55 17.18 1.36 3.85
C PRO A 55 17.57 2.51 4.78
N PRO A 56 16.67 3.47 5.05
CA PRO A 56 15.28 3.53 4.56
C PRO A 56 15.18 3.99 3.09
N VAL A 57 14.40 3.26 2.28
CA VAL A 57 14.16 3.55 0.86
C VAL A 57 12.74 4.05 0.65
N GLU A 58 12.58 5.19 -0.03
CA GLU A 58 11.26 5.63 -0.47
C GLU A 58 10.82 4.90 -1.75
N VAL A 59 9.63 4.31 -1.72
CA VAL A 59 9.02 3.64 -2.86
C VAL A 59 7.73 4.35 -3.23
N ASN A 60 7.67 4.86 -4.46
CA ASN A 60 6.46 5.44 -5.04
C ASN A 60 5.69 4.33 -5.75
N ILE A 61 4.42 4.20 -5.39
CA ILE A 61 3.53 3.12 -5.83
C ILE A 61 2.27 3.79 -6.35
N LYS A 62 1.72 3.31 -7.45
CA LYS A 62 0.48 3.90 -7.97
C LYS A 62 -0.70 3.47 -7.08
N ASP A 63 -1.74 4.28 -7.01
CA ASP A 63 -2.95 4.03 -6.19
C ASP A 63 -3.68 2.74 -6.58
N ASP A 64 -3.50 2.27 -7.83
CA ASP A 64 -4.03 1.00 -8.32
C ASP A 64 -3.17 -0.23 -7.94
N GLU A 65 -1.96 -0.01 -7.42
CA GLU A 65 -0.99 -1.02 -6.96
C GLU A 65 -0.66 -0.79 -5.46
N ASP A 66 -1.64 -0.42 -4.65
CA ASP A 66 -1.43 0.11 -3.30
C ASP A 66 -1.26 -0.96 -2.20
N THR A 67 -1.04 -2.24 -2.52
CA THR A 67 -0.96 -3.29 -1.50
C THR A 67 0.45 -3.57 -0.99
N LEU A 68 0.54 -4.13 0.22
CA LEU A 68 1.82 -4.59 0.77
C LEU A 68 2.53 -5.55 -0.18
N ARG A 69 1.79 -6.46 -0.82
CA ARG A 69 2.31 -7.38 -1.84
C ARG A 69 2.97 -6.62 -2.99
N ASP A 70 2.35 -5.56 -3.49
CA ASP A 70 2.88 -4.79 -4.62
C ASP A 70 4.19 -4.08 -4.24
N VAL A 71 4.31 -3.60 -2.99
CA VAL A 71 5.56 -3.03 -2.47
C VAL A 71 6.66 -4.07 -2.43
N LEU A 72 6.36 -5.25 -1.85
CA LEU A 72 7.31 -6.35 -1.76
C LEU A 72 7.73 -6.82 -3.16
N GLN A 73 6.80 -6.86 -4.12
CA GLN A 73 7.11 -7.19 -5.51
C GLN A 73 8.06 -6.17 -6.15
N LYS A 74 7.81 -4.87 -5.96
CA LYS A 74 8.73 -3.82 -6.45
C LYS A 74 10.11 -3.90 -5.78
N LEU A 75 10.17 -4.33 -4.52
CA LEU A 75 11.44 -4.57 -3.83
C LEU A 75 12.17 -5.77 -4.41
N SER A 76 11.48 -6.90 -4.68
CA SER A 76 12.04 -8.05 -5.40
C SER A 76 12.64 -7.64 -6.75
N ASP A 77 11.94 -6.78 -7.51
CA ASP A 77 12.41 -6.32 -8.82
C ASP A 77 13.67 -5.43 -8.71
N ARG A 78 13.80 -4.64 -7.64
CA ARG A 78 14.98 -3.79 -7.38
C ARG A 78 16.14 -4.57 -6.78
N CYS A 79 15.86 -5.61 -6.03
CA CYS A 79 16.82 -6.37 -5.23
C CYS A 79 16.68 -7.86 -5.57
N PRO A 80 17.16 -8.31 -6.75
CA PRO A 80 16.97 -9.68 -7.22
C PRO A 80 17.68 -10.73 -6.35
N TYR A 81 18.57 -10.30 -5.45
CA TYR A 81 19.27 -11.14 -4.50
C TYR A 81 18.42 -11.58 -3.32
N LEU A 82 17.24 -10.98 -3.13
CA LEU A 82 16.33 -11.26 -2.03
C LEU A 82 14.95 -11.58 -2.58
N ARG A 83 14.43 -12.75 -2.20
CA ARG A 83 13.06 -13.13 -2.53
C ARG A 83 12.12 -12.51 -1.50
N PHE A 84 11.72 -11.25 -1.73
CA PHE A 84 10.68 -10.61 -0.92
C PHE A 84 9.30 -11.22 -1.18
N THR A 85 9.09 -11.73 -2.40
CA THR A 85 7.85 -12.40 -2.82
C THR A 85 8.16 -13.67 -3.61
N GLU A 86 7.35 -14.71 -3.41
CA GLU A 86 7.39 -15.94 -4.21
C GLU A 86 5.96 -16.41 -4.48
N GLY A 87 5.58 -16.59 -5.76
CA GLY A 87 4.22 -17.01 -6.13
C GLY A 87 3.09 -16.05 -5.74
N GLY A 88 3.40 -14.83 -5.31
CA GLY A 88 2.42 -13.87 -4.76
C GLY A 88 2.23 -13.95 -3.25
N GLU A 89 3.02 -14.77 -2.57
CA GLU A 89 3.13 -14.85 -1.12
C GLU A 89 4.45 -14.21 -0.64
N MET A 90 4.65 -14.17 0.68
CA MET A 90 5.87 -13.69 1.30
C MET A 90 6.99 -14.68 0.96
N GLY A 91 8.09 -14.19 0.40
CA GLY A 91 9.21 -15.07 0.05
C GLY A 91 9.97 -15.57 1.27
N ASP A 92 10.67 -16.69 1.10
CA ASP A 92 11.33 -17.41 2.19
C ASP A 92 12.46 -16.62 2.88
N ASP A 93 13.04 -15.64 2.19
CA ASP A 93 14.14 -14.82 2.73
C ASP A 93 13.63 -13.78 3.74
N LEU A 94 12.32 -13.54 3.78
CA LEU A 94 11.68 -12.66 4.76
C LEU A 94 11.25 -13.45 5.99
N ARG A 95 11.52 -12.87 7.16
CA ARG A 95 11.09 -13.43 8.45
C ARG A 95 9.88 -12.69 9.00
N HIS A 96 9.90 -11.36 8.95
CA HIS A 96 8.79 -10.54 9.39
C HIS A 96 8.59 -9.34 8.49
N VAL A 97 7.33 -8.94 8.35
CA VAL A 97 6.94 -7.70 7.68
C VAL A 97 6.00 -6.94 8.60
N TYR A 98 6.29 -5.67 8.82
CA TYR A 98 5.52 -4.77 9.67
C TYR A 98 5.03 -3.58 8.85
N ILE A 99 3.78 -3.16 9.08
CA ILE A 99 3.20 -1.93 8.55
C ILE A 99 2.92 -1.01 9.73
N ASN A 100 3.56 0.16 9.78
CA ASN A 100 3.44 1.11 10.89
C ASN A 100 3.61 0.44 12.27
N GLY A 101 4.57 -0.49 12.37
CA GLY A 101 4.86 -1.26 13.59
C GLY A 101 3.94 -2.47 13.86
N LYS A 102 2.91 -2.72 13.05
CA LYS A 102 2.04 -3.90 13.19
C LYS A 102 2.48 -5.02 12.24
N SER A 103 2.66 -6.23 12.77
CA SER A 103 3.02 -7.39 11.95
C SER A 103 1.91 -7.74 10.97
N HIS A 104 2.25 -8.04 9.72
CA HIS A 104 1.29 -8.45 8.69
C HIS A 104 0.53 -9.73 9.06
N PHE A 105 1.12 -10.62 9.88
CA PHE A 105 0.43 -11.81 10.41
C PHE A 105 -0.74 -11.48 11.34
N GLN A 106 -0.75 -10.28 11.93
CA GLN A 106 -1.83 -9.81 12.79
C GLN A 106 -2.94 -9.08 12.00
N LEU A 107 -2.75 -8.86 10.70
CA LEU A 107 -3.71 -8.19 9.85
C LEU A 107 -4.58 -9.23 9.14
N PRO A 108 -5.92 -9.12 9.20
CA PRO A 108 -6.80 -10.06 8.52
C PRO A 108 -6.62 -10.02 6.99
N GLU A 109 -6.14 -8.90 6.44
CA GLU A 109 -5.85 -8.75 5.01
C GLU A 109 -4.44 -9.25 4.61
N GLY A 110 -3.55 -9.48 5.58
CA GLY A 110 -2.17 -9.92 5.34
C GLY A 110 -1.44 -9.05 4.30
N LEU A 111 -0.87 -9.69 3.28
CA LEU A 111 -0.18 -9.01 2.17
C LEU A 111 -1.11 -8.23 1.23
N LYS A 112 -2.42 -8.48 1.27
CA LYS A 112 -3.42 -7.71 0.50
C LYS A 112 -3.80 -6.41 1.19
N ARG A 113 -3.22 -6.12 2.37
CA ARG A 113 -3.45 -4.86 3.07
C ARG A 113 -3.02 -3.70 2.18
N ARG A 114 -3.98 -2.82 1.88
CA ARG A 114 -3.74 -1.54 1.22
C ARG A 114 -2.99 -0.57 2.11
N LEU A 115 -1.93 0.00 1.57
CA LEU A 115 -1.09 1.02 2.16
C LEU A 115 -1.63 2.40 1.80
N ARG A 116 -1.21 3.39 2.57
CA ARG A 116 -1.55 4.79 2.38
C ARG A 116 -0.29 5.61 2.22
N ASP A 117 -0.45 6.79 1.65
CA ASP A 117 0.64 7.76 1.57
C ASP A 117 1.20 8.06 2.97
N GLY A 118 2.53 7.99 3.09
CA GLY A 118 3.25 8.16 4.35
C GLY A 118 3.36 6.91 5.22
N ASP A 119 2.80 5.77 4.81
CA ASP A 119 2.97 4.51 5.55
C ASP A 119 4.44 4.06 5.56
N THR A 120 4.83 3.42 6.67
CA THR A 120 6.15 2.80 6.82
C THR A 120 6.02 1.29 6.82
N VAL A 121 6.74 0.63 5.91
CA VAL A 121 6.85 -0.82 5.81
C VAL A 121 8.23 -1.22 6.29
N ARG A 122 8.32 -2.05 7.33
CA ARG A 122 9.59 -2.61 7.79
C ARG A 122 9.67 -4.07 7.40
N VAL A 123 10.69 -4.44 6.64
CA VAL A 123 10.98 -5.81 6.20
C VAL A 123 12.19 -6.35 6.95
N GLU A 124 12.01 -7.45 7.66
CA GLU A 124 13.09 -8.16 8.33
C GLU A 124 13.45 -9.40 7.53
N ALA A 125 14.63 -9.38 6.92
CA ALA A 125 15.17 -10.49 6.15
C ALA A 125 16.16 -11.30 7.01
N TYR A 126 16.24 -12.60 6.73
CA TYR A 126 17.24 -13.49 7.30
C TYR A 126 17.89 -14.29 6.17
N MET A 127 19.17 -14.04 5.92
CA MET A 127 19.97 -14.88 5.03
C MET A 127 20.81 -15.82 5.89
N GLU A 128 20.84 -17.11 5.53
CA GLU A 128 21.79 -18.02 6.14
C GLU A 128 23.22 -17.47 5.94
N PRO A 129 24.08 -17.50 6.97
CA PRO A 129 25.48 -17.19 6.77
C PRO A 129 26.03 -18.13 5.70
N LEU A 130 26.67 -17.58 4.67
CA LEU A 130 27.39 -18.37 3.68
C LEU A 130 28.44 -19.18 4.45
N ALA A 131 28.15 -20.45 4.70
CA ALA A 131 29.01 -21.32 5.48
C ALA A 131 30.33 -21.50 4.70
N GLY A 132 31.38 -20.83 5.17
CA GLY A 132 32.75 -21.18 4.82
C GLY A 132 33.06 -22.53 5.46
N GLY A 133 33.33 -23.53 4.63
CA GLY A 133 33.97 -24.78 5.05
C GLY A 133 35.45 -24.59 5.37
#